data_AF-A0A934YYV4-F1
#
_entry.id   AF-A0A934YYV4-F1
#
_cell.length_a   1.000
_cell.length_b   1.000
_cell.length_c   1.000
_cell.angle_alpha   90.00
_cell.angle_beta   90.00
_cell.angle_gamma   90.00
#
_symmetry.space_group_name_H-M   'P 1'
#
loop_
_entity.id
_entity.type
_entity.pdbx_description
1 polymer ?
#
loop_
_entity_poly.entity_id
_entity_poly.type
_entity_poly.pdbx_seq_one_letter_code
_entity_poly.pdbx_strand_id
1 'polypeptide(L)'
;MYSARTFLLIPMFAALHTQGQTMTLQSGNLTIGSGTTVELVGPVDFEIISGASIVNDGLIEFGTEATLTEPANGPITGTGTEHASRDLSSAFTDNNIAGLGLSLTMNTALGPVDVTRGHEPLLANGTIPSIARWYRLDAAPVQGSVLDIAMHYDTSELNGADASDLVMHKAPLPTGDWYALPSISQVGPQLVTVTDPGPWDHLTLFSQVINVSVTEYASASSFTVFPTATLDQVHVRSIGNATITKWELFSATGALLDGSNSQLSERSFIIDLSDYPTGALVLRLNETLRYRLLKL
;
A
#
# COMPACT_ATOMS: atom_id res chain seq x y z
N MET A 1 -17.72 -28.17 -68.50
CA MET A 1 -17.76 -28.42 -67.05
C MET A 1 -16.40 -28.06 -66.48
N TYR A 2 -16.26 -26.88 -65.87
CA TYR A 2 -15.03 -26.48 -65.17
C TYR A 2 -15.28 -26.62 -63.67
N SER A 3 -14.50 -27.49 -63.03
CA SER A 3 -14.53 -27.74 -61.59
C SER A 3 -13.65 -26.71 -60.89
N ALA A 4 -14.28 -25.82 -60.11
CA ALA A 4 -13.58 -24.84 -59.29
C ALA A 4 -13.09 -25.52 -58.00
N ARG A 5 -11.77 -25.58 -57.81
CA ARG A 5 -11.14 -26.05 -56.57
C ARG A 5 -11.00 -24.87 -55.60
N THR A 6 -11.77 -24.88 -54.53
CA THR A 6 -11.63 -23.96 -53.40
C THR A 6 -10.38 -24.33 -52.61
N PHE A 7 -9.39 -23.43 -52.58
CA PHE A 7 -8.25 -23.53 -51.67
C PHE A 7 -8.59 -22.82 -50.36
N LEU A 8 -8.60 -23.58 -49.26
CA LEU A 8 -8.72 -23.06 -47.90
C LEU A 8 -7.32 -22.55 -47.47
N LEU A 9 -7.13 -21.24 -47.40
CA LEU A 9 -5.98 -20.65 -46.71
C LEU A 9 -6.28 -20.63 -45.21
N ILE A 10 -5.54 -21.42 -44.44
CA ILE A 10 -5.51 -21.31 -42.98
C ILE A 10 -4.41 -20.28 -42.65
N PRO A 11 -4.74 -19.10 -42.10
CA PRO A 11 -3.72 -18.18 -41.62
C PRO A 11 -3.04 -18.82 -40.42
N MET A 12 -1.79 -19.22 -40.61
CA MET A 12 -0.90 -19.68 -39.54
C MET A 12 -0.39 -18.43 -38.82
N PHE A 13 -1.11 -18.00 -37.78
CA PHE A 13 -0.60 -16.98 -36.86
C PHE A 13 0.52 -17.59 -36.03
N ALA A 14 1.77 -17.25 -36.36
CA ALA A 14 2.90 -17.54 -35.49
C ALA A 14 2.77 -16.68 -34.23
N ALA A 15 2.51 -17.31 -33.09
CA ALA A 15 2.62 -16.66 -31.79
C ALA A 15 4.08 -16.23 -31.60
N LEU A 16 4.34 -14.92 -31.66
CA LEU A 16 5.59 -14.34 -31.19
C LEU A 16 5.70 -14.69 -29.71
N HIS A 17 6.48 -15.72 -29.39
CA HIS A 17 6.86 -16.01 -28.02
C HIS A 17 7.81 -14.89 -27.60
N THR A 18 7.36 -14.04 -26.68
CA THR A 18 8.25 -13.16 -25.92
C THR A 18 9.23 -14.07 -25.17
N GLN A 19 10.51 -13.99 -25.54
CA GLN A 19 11.55 -14.68 -24.78
C GLN A 19 11.74 -13.90 -23.48
N GLY A 20 11.49 -14.55 -22.34
CA GLY A 20 11.86 -14.00 -21.04
C GLY A 20 13.35 -13.69 -21.01
N GLN A 21 13.70 -12.51 -20.50
CA GLN A 21 15.07 -12.09 -20.29
C GLN A 21 15.43 -12.30 -18.83
N THR A 22 16.66 -12.72 -18.54
CA THR A 22 17.15 -12.80 -17.16
C THR A 22 18.21 -11.72 -16.97
N MET A 23 18.01 -10.88 -15.96
CA MET A 23 19.01 -9.93 -15.46
C MET A 23 19.50 -10.44 -14.11
N THR A 24 20.81 -10.67 -13.97
CA THR A 24 21.37 -11.21 -12.73
C THR A 24 22.45 -10.30 -12.18
N LEU A 25 22.31 -9.90 -10.91
CA LEU A 25 23.40 -9.26 -10.16
C LEU A 25 24.15 -10.34 -9.37
N GLN A 26 25.28 -10.81 -9.93
CA GLN A 26 26.03 -11.95 -9.38
C GLN A 26 26.98 -11.59 -8.23
N SER A 27 27.43 -10.33 -8.15
CA SER A 27 28.29 -9.81 -7.08
C SER A 27 28.32 -8.27 -7.11
N GLY A 28 28.78 -7.66 -6.02
CA GLY A 28 28.99 -6.21 -5.94
C GLY A 28 27.78 -5.46 -5.39
N ASN A 29 27.82 -4.13 -5.52
CA ASN A 29 26.79 -3.24 -5.02
C ASN A 29 26.22 -2.41 -6.18
N LEU A 30 24.90 -2.44 -6.35
CA LEU A 30 24.17 -1.49 -7.18
C LEU A 30 23.54 -0.43 -6.29
N THR A 31 23.89 0.84 -6.52
CA THR A 31 23.25 1.97 -5.84
C THR A 31 22.43 2.77 -6.82
N ILE A 32 21.14 2.93 -6.53
CA ILE A 32 20.21 3.74 -7.32
C ILE A 32 19.97 5.01 -6.51
N GLY A 33 20.50 6.14 -6.98
CA GLY A 33 20.42 7.40 -6.25
C GLY A 33 19.03 8.03 -6.30
N SER A 34 18.72 8.87 -5.32
CA SER A 34 17.48 9.68 -5.31
C SER A 34 17.27 10.45 -6.62
N GLY A 35 16.04 10.46 -7.10
CA GLY A 35 15.65 11.03 -8.40
C GLY A 35 16.00 10.15 -9.62
N THR A 36 16.53 8.95 -9.41
CA THR A 36 16.78 7.97 -10.49
C THR A 36 15.66 6.95 -10.58
N THR A 37 15.25 6.61 -11.80
CA THR A 37 14.34 5.50 -12.08
C THR A 37 15.07 4.42 -12.88
N VAL A 38 15.02 3.18 -12.41
CA VAL A 38 15.39 1.99 -13.17
C VAL A 38 14.11 1.33 -13.67
N GLU A 39 13.90 1.31 -14.98
CA GLU A 39 12.70 0.72 -15.59
C GLU A 39 13.03 -0.61 -16.25
N LEU A 40 12.31 -1.67 -15.87
CA LEU A 40 12.39 -3.00 -16.47
C LEU A 40 11.24 -3.16 -17.47
N VAL A 41 11.57 -3.23 -18.76
CA VAL A 41 10.57 -3.25 -19.84
C VAL A 41 10.42 -4.67 -20.40
N GLY A 42 9.22 -5.23 -20.25
CA GLY A 42 8.86 -6.58 -20.72
C GLY A 42 9.13 -7.68 -19.68
N PRO A 43 9.14 -8.96 -20.10
CA PRO A 43 9.28 -10.08 -19.19
C PRO A 43 10.76 -10.24 -18.81
N VAL A 44 11.15 -9.58 -17.73
CA VAL A 44 12.50 -9.64 -17.15
C VAL A 44 12.44 -10.34 -15.79
N ASP A 45 13.19 -11.42 -15.62
CA ASP A 45 13.45 -12.02 -14.32
C ASP A 45 14.72 -11.37 -13.75
N PHE A 46 14.54 -10.46 -12.79
CA PHE A 46 15.62 -9.79 -12.09
C PHE A 46 16.03 -10.59 -10.85
N GLU A 47 17.19 -11.24 -10.92
CA GLU A 47 17.72 -12.07 -9.85
C GLU A 47 18.91 -11.40 -9.15
N ILE A 48 18.81 -11.26 -7.84
CA ILE A 48 19.92 -10.85 -6.98
C ILE A 48 20.54 -12.12 -6.39
N ILE A 49 21.82 -12.36 -6.66
CA ILE A 49 22.52 -13.53 -6.14
C ILE A 49 23.08 -13.22 -4.76
N SER A 50 23.13 -14.24 -3.89
CA SER A 50 23.77 -14.13 -2.58
C SER A 50 25.19 -13.55 -2.69
N GLY A 51 25.46 -12.48 -1.94
CA GLY A 51 26.73 -11.73 -1.97
C GLY A 51 26.71 -10.48 -2.84
N ALA A 52 25.64 -10.25 -3.62
CA ALA A 52 25.32 -8.95 -4.17
C ALA A 52 24.44 -8.14 -3.20
N SER A 53 24.45 -6.81 -3.34
CA SER A 53 23.57 -5.91 -2.61
C SER A 53 22.99 -4.83 -3.53
N ILE A 54 21.79 -4.38 -3.21
CA ILE A 54 21.19 -3.20 -3.84
C ILE A 54 20.80 -2.21 -2.75
N VAL A 55 21.24 -0.96 -2.92
CA VAL A 55 20.77 0.19 -2.16
C VAL A 55 19.95 1.06 -3.12
N ASN A 56 18.64 1.03 -2.98
CA ASN A 56 17.69 1.81 -3.76
C ASN A 56 17.25 3.03 -2.95
N ASP A 57 17.70 4.22 -3.35
CA ASP A 57 17.22 5.52 -2.88
C ASP A 57 16.32 6.22 -3.93
N GLY A 58 16.04 5.54 -5.04
CA GLY A 58 15.22 6.01 -6.16
C GLY A 58 13.97 5.17 -6.38
N LEU A 59 13.64 4.90 -7.64
CA LEU A 59 12.53 4.04 -8.05
C LEU A 59 13.03 2.88 -8.91
N ILE A 60 12.59 1.65 -8.60
CA ILE A 60 12.67 0.51 -9.52
C ILE A 60 11.26 0.20 -10.02
N GLU A 61 11.03 0.33 -11.33
CA GLU A 61 9.75 0.07 -11.98
C GLU A 61 9.78 -1.27 -12.71
N PHE A 62 8.96 -2.22 -12.26
CA PHE A 62 8.85 -3.57 -12.83
C PHE A 62 7.77 -3.68 -13.92
N GLY A 63 6.92 -2.66 -14.06
CA GLY A 63 5.81 -2.69 -15.00
C GLY A 63 4.89 -3.89 -14.80
N THR A 64 4.37 -4.45 -15.90
CA THR A 64 3.35 -5.51 -15.87
C THR A 64 3.87 -6.93 -15.97
N GLU A 65 5.17 -7.13 -16.22
CA GLU A 65 5.70 -8.46 -16.56
C GLU A 65 6.99 -8.82 -15.81
N ALA A 66 7.81 -7.85 -15.40
CA ALA A 66 9.08 -8.16 -14.74
C ALA A 66 8.88 -8.73 -13.33
N THR A 67 9.80 -9.59 -12.89
CA THR A 67 9.79 -10.22 -11.57
C THR A 67 11.12 -10.00 -10.85
N LEU A 68 11.09 -10.05 -9.52
CA LEU A 68 12.24 -9.93 -8.63
C LEU A 68 12.44 -11.24 -7.87
N THR A 69 13.69 -11.68 -7.75
CA THR A 69 14.11 -12.73 -6.81
C THR A 69 15.25 -12.20 -5.95
N GLU A 70 15.00 -12.11 -4.64
CA GLU A 70 15.98 -11.69 -3.64
C GLU A 70 16.57 -12.90 -2.91
N PRO A 71 17.86 -12.88 -2.55
CA PRO A 71 18.45 -13.93 -1.72
C PRO A 71 18.04 -13.72 -0.26
N ALA A 72 17.99 -14.82 0.50
CA ALA A 72 17.82 -14.74 1.95
C ALA A 72 18.93 -13.89 2.59
N ASN A 73 18.56 -13.04 3.54
CA ASN A 73 19.40 -12.05 4.21
C ASN A 73 20.02 -11.00 3.28
N GLY A 74 19.46 -10.79 2.08
CA GLY A 74 19.88 -9.75 1.16
C GLY A 74 18.73 -9.10 0.39
N PRO A 75 17.65 -8.66 1.07
CA PRO A 75 16.63 -7.84 0.41
C PRO A 75 17.24 -6.53 -0.10
N ILE A 76 16.57 -5.89 -1.06
CA ILE A 76 16.86 -4.50 -1.44
C ILE A 76 16.67 -3.60 -0.21
N THR A 77 17.57 -2.64 -0.02
CA THR A 77 17.55 -1.67 1.09
C THR A 77 17.60 -0.25 0.57
N GLY A 78 17.44 0.76 1.43
CA GLY A 78 17.56 2.17 1.07
C GLY A 78 16.29 2.97 1.37
N THR A 79 16.20 4.18 0.82
CA THR A 79 15.08 5.12 1.05
C THR A 79 14.07 5.17 -0.10
N GLY A 80 14.36 4.46 -1.18
CA GLY A 80 13.55 4.39 -2.39
C GLY A 80 12.44 3.37 -2.31
N THR A 81 11.80 3.14 -3.46
CA THR A 81 10.69 2.20 -3.60
C THR A 81 10.81 1.33 -4.84
N GLU A 82 10.13 0.18 -4.83
CA GLU A 82 9.82 -0.59 -6.03
C GLU A 82 8.33 -0.49 -6.35
N HIS A 83 8.00 -0.45 -7.63
CA HIS A 83 6.63 -0.40 -8.12
C HIS A 83 6.39 -1.47 -9.17
N ALA A 84 5.21 -2.08 -9.13
CA ALA A 84 4.74 -3.04 -10.13
C ALA A 84 3.22 -2.97 -10.28
N SER A 85 2.76 -3.20 -11.51
CA SER A 85 1.34 -3.30 -11.83
C SER A 85 1.01 -4.73 -12.28
N ARG A 86 -0.19 -5.23 -11.97
CA ARG A 86 -0.69 -6.50 -12.51
C ARG A 86 -2.17 -6.42 -12.83
N ASP A 87 -2.57 -6.98 -13.97
CA ASP A 87 -4.00 -7.18 -14.27
C ASP A 87 -4.47 -8.50 -13.64
N LEU A 88 -5.34 -8.39 -12.64
CA LEU A 88 -5.97 -9.50 -11.94
C LEU A 88 -7.45 -9.60 -12.33
N SER A 89 -7.70 -9.71 -13.63
CA SER A 89 -9.04 -9.75 -14.25
C SER A 89 -9.76 -11.09 -14.15
N SER A 90 -9.16 -12.09 -13.49
CA SER A 90 -9.76 -13.37 -13.12
C SER A 90 -9.43 -13.72 -11.67
N ALA A 91 -10.05 -14.77 -11.10
CA ALA A 91 -9.62 -15.31 -9.81
C ALA A 91 -8.12 -15.68 -9.82
N PHE A 92 -7.44 -15.51 -8.69
CA PHE A 92 -6.01 -15.76 -8.55
C PHE A 92 -5.68 -16.31 -7.15
N THR A 93 -4.60 -17.06 -7.05
CA THR A 93 -4.10 -17.64 -5.80
C THR A 93 -2.60 -17.41 -5.73
N ASP A 94 -2.15 -16.95 -4.57
CA ASP A 94 -0.75 -16.72 -4.22
C ASP A 94 0.01 -15.90 -5.29
N ASN A 95 -0.60 -14.82 -5.76
CA ASN A 95 0.01 -13.95 -6.73
C ASN A 95 0.96 -12.97 -6.02
N ASN A 96 2.25 -13.32 -5.96
CA ASN A 96 3.31 -12.44 -5.48
C ASN A 96 3.65 -11.42 -6.58
N ILE A 97 3.05 -10.23 -6.48
CA ILE A 97 3.12 -9.20 -7.52
C ILE A 97 4.59 -8.80 -7.76
N ALA A 98 5.08 -9.13 -8.97
CA ALA A 98 6.47 -8.95 -9.40
C ALA A 98 7.53 -9.53 -8.45
N GLY A 99 7.20 -10.49 -7.59
CA GLY A 99 8.14 -11.02 -6.60
C GLY A 99 8.47 -10.07 -5.45
N LEU A 100 7.73 -8.97 -5.27
CA LEU A 100 8.03 -7.95 -4.27
C LEU A 100 7.84 -8.43 -2.82
N GLY A 101 7.11 -9.52 -2.61
CA GLY A 101 6.86 -10.12 -1.29
C GLY A 101 5.46 -9.85 -0.72
N LEU A 102 4.54 -9.34 -1.55
CA LEU A 102 3.11 -9.22 -1.21
C LEU A 102 2.31 -10.20 -2.09
N SER A 103 1.87 -11.29 -1.47
CA SER A 103 1.04 -12.31 -2.11
C SER A 103 -0.43 -12.03 -1.88
N LEU A 104 -1.20 -12.02 -2.96
CA LEU A 104 -2.65 -11.81 -2.92
C LEU A 104 -3.39 -13.08 -3.37
N THR A 105 -4.52 -13.38 -2.72
CA THR A 105 -5.44 -14.44 -3.13
C THR A 105 -6.89 -13.94 -3.14
N MET A 106 -7.60 -14.22 -4.23
CA MET A 106 -9.01 -13.85 -4.39
C MET A 106 -9.74 -14.80 -5.34
N ASN A 107 -10.99 -15.13 -5.02
CA ASN A 107 -11.84 -16.01 -5.84
C ASN A 107 -12.64 -15.25 -6.91
N THR A 108 -12.44 -13.94 -7.04
CA THR A 108 -13.09 -13.06 -8.00
C THR A 108 -12.06 -12.12 -8.63
N ALA A 109 -12.43 -11.45 -9.71
CA ALA A 109 -11.58 -10.48 -10.38
C ALA A 109 -11.42 -9.22 -9.52
N LEU A 110 -10.18 -8.77 -9.36
CA LEU A 110 -9.83 -7.50 -8.70
C LEU A 110 -9.58 -6.38 -9.72
N GLY A 111 -9.24 -6.76 -10.96
CA GLY A 111 -8.88 -5.82 -12.03
C GLY A 111 -7.41 -5.40 -11.92
N PRO A 112 -7.03 -4.21 -12.44
CA PRO A 112 -5.66 -3.71 -12.31
C PRO A 112 -5.34 -3.42 -10.85
N VAL A 113 -4.13 -3.83 -10.46
CA VAL A 113 -3.58 -3.66 -9.12
C VAL A 113 -2.18 -3.08 -9.25
N ASP A 114 -1.92 -2.03 -8.49
CA ASP A 114 -0.61 -1.43 -8.33
C ASP A 114 -0.06 -1.75 -6.93
N VAL A 115 1.19 -2.20 -6.86
CA VAL A 115 1.90 -2.44 -5.61
C VAL A 115 3.15 -1.60 -5.58
N THR A 116 3.30 -0.81 -4.53
CA THR A 116 4.57 -0.19 -4.16
C THR A 116 5.13 -0.89 -2.94
N ARG A 117 6.43 -1.20 -2.94
CA ARG A 117 7.19 -1.65 -1.78
C ARG A 117 8.20 -0.57 -1.38
N GLY A 118 8.41 -0.38 -0.08
CA GLY A 118 9.51 0.43 0.43
C GLY A 118 10.20 -0.23 1.63
N HIS A 119 11.38 0.31 1.97
CA HIS A 119 12.33 -0.34 2.88
C HIS A 119 12.55 0.38 4.21
N GLU A 120 12.18 1.67 4.30
CA GLU A 120 12.31 2.40 5.57
C GLU A 120 11.22 1.98 6.55
N PRO A 121 11.55 1.69 7.82
CA PRO A 121 10.55 1.48 8.85
C PRO A 121 9.58 2.65 8.94
N LEU A 122 8.29 2.34 8.89
CA LEU A 122 7.24 3.31 9.18
C LEU A 122 7.06 3.43 10.69
N LEU A 123 6.62 4.60 11.15
CA LEU A 123 6.46 4.88 12.57
C LEU A 123 4.98 4.90 12.93
N ALA A 124 4.60 4.11 13.94
CA ALA A 124 3.36 4.32 14.66
C ALA A 124 3.58 5.39 15.75
N ASN A 125 2.70 6.40 15.77
CA ASN A 125 2.76 7.53 16.70
C ASN A 125 4.14 8.24 16.72
N GLY A 126 4.83 8.24 15.57
CA GLY A 126 6.16 8.84 15.42
C GLY A 126 7.28 8.21 16.25
N THR A 127 7.05 7.07 16.93
CA THR A 127 8.03 6.54 17.91
C THR A 127 8.21 5.03 17.87
N ILE A 128 7.19 4.26 17.48
CA ILE A 128 7.27 2.81 17.43
C ILE A 128 7.54 2.39 15.99
N PRO A 129 8.72 1.87 15.64
CA PRO A 129 9.01 1.51 14.27
C PRO A 129 8.41 0.16 13.88
N SER A 130 8.01 0.04 12.62
CA SER A 130 7.69 -1.22 11.96
C SER A 130 8.96 -2.00 11.62
N ILE A 131 8.80 -3.15 10.98
CA ILE A 131 9.86 -3.77 10.19
C ILE A 131 10.29 -2.84 9.03
N ALA A 132 11.47 -3.05 8.47
CA ALA A 132 12.04 -2.36 7.32
C ALA A 132 11.38 -2.80 5.99
N ARG A 133 10.05 -2.88 5.97
CA ARG A 133 9.24 -3.27 4.83
C ARG A 133 7.82 -2.76 4.98
N TRP A 134 7.33 -2.09 3.96
CA TRP A 134 5.93 -1.68 3.85
C TRP A 134 5.46 -1.79 2.41
N TYR A 135 4.15 -1.89 2.23
CA TYR A 135 3.51 -1.87 0.92
C TYR A 135 2.46 -0.77 0.85
N ARG A 136 2.24 -0.22 -0.34
CA ARG A 136 1.00 0.46 -0.71
C ARG A 136 0.34 -0.38 -1.80
N LEU A 137 -0.93 -0.73 -1.59
CA LEU A 137 -1.72 -1.52 -2.53
C LEU A 137 -2.81 -0.62 -3.12
N ASP A 138 -2.73 -0.25 -4.39
CA ASP A 138 -3.78 0.52 -5.07
C ASP A 138 -4.62 -0.43 -5.92
N ALA A 139 -5.86 -0.66 -5.50
CA ALA A 139 -6.81 -1.54 -6.18
C ALA A 139 -8.25 -1.06 -5.97
N ALA A 140 -9.12 -1.36 -6.94
CA ALA A 140 -10.54 -1.05 -6.80
C ALA A 140 -11.15 -1.84 -5.63
N PRO A 141 -11.99 -1.22 -4.77
CA PRO A 141 -12.66 -1.95 -3.70
C PRO A 141 -13.64 -2.97 -4.28
N VAL A 142 -13.55 -4.22 -3.84
CA VAL A 142 -14.49 -5.26 -4.24
C VAL A 142 -15.60 -5.36 -3.20
N GLN A 143 -16.80 -4.90 -3.55
CA GLN A 143 -17.93 -4.94 -2.62
C GLN A 143 -18.29 -6.38 -2.24
N GLY A 144 -18.35 -6.65 -0.94
CA GLY A 144 -18.80 -7.92 -0.40
C GLY A 144 -17.83 -9.09 -0.59
N SER A 145 -16.58 -8.82 -0.99
CA SER A 145 -15.51 -9.82 -1.04
C SER A 145 -14.38 -9.44 -0.08
N VAL A 146 -13.56 -10.42 0.26
CA VAL A 146 -12.36 -10.25 1.06
C VAL A 146 -11.15 -10.63 0.23
N LEU A 147 -10.03 -9.96 0.49
CA LEU A 147 -8.73 -10.28 -0.09
C LEU A 147 -7.89 -10.97 0.98
N ASP A 148 -7.37 -12.15 0.66
CA ASP A 148 -6.37 -12.81 1.48
C ASP A 148 -5.00 -12.24 1.09
N ILE A 149 -4.29 -11.70 2.08
CA ILE A 149 -3.01 -11.01 1.93
C ILE A 149 -1.97 -11.79 2.72
N ALA A 150 -0.83 -12.08 2.10
CA ALA A 150 0.35 -12.63 2.75
C ALA A 150 1.54 -11.69 2.52
N MET A 151 2.11 -11.20 3.61
CA MET A 151 3.28 -10.32 3.61
C MET A 151 4.52 -11.13 3.98
N HIS A 152 5.39 -11.36 3.00
CA HIS A 152 6.69 -11.98 3.20
C HIS A 152 7.70 -10.97 3.73
N TYR A 153 8.56 -11.41 4.64
CA TYR A 153 9.64 -10.61 5.20
C TYR A 153 10.94 -11.42 5.24
N ASP A 154 12.06 -10.73 5.22
CA ASP A 154 13.37 -11.31 5.53
C ASP A 154 13.73 -11.07 7.00
N THR A 155 14.49 -11.98 7.61
CA THR A 155 14.91 -11.83 9.01
C THR A 155 15.77 -10.60 9.27
N SER A 156 16.47 -10.09 8.25
CA SER A 156 17.26 -8.85 8.35
C SER A 156 16.39 -7.58 8.41
N GLU A 157 15.11 -7.67 8.04
CA GLU A 157 14.20 -6.52 8.00
C GLU A 157 13.45 -6.30 9.33
N LEU A 158 13.57 -7.23 10.29
CA LEU A 158 12.76 -7.21 11.51
C LEU A 158 12.93 -5.95 12.37
N ASN A 159 14.03 -5.21 12.20
CA ASN A 159 14.27 -3.96 12.95
C ASN A 159 14.14 -4.15 14.48
N GLY A 160 14.59 -5.31 14.98
CA GLY A 160 14.49 -5.69 16.39
C GLY A 160 13.17 -6.32 16.83
N ALA A 161 12.16 -6.42 15.94
CA ALA A 161 10.93 -7.15 16.19
C ALA A 161 11.17 -8.66 16.34
N ASP A 162 10.40 -9.32 17.21
CA ASP A 162 10.30 -10.78 17.20
C ASP A 162 9.37 -11.23 16.07
N ALA A 163 9.85 -12.15 15.23
CA ALA A 163 9.09 -12.75 14.16
C ALA A 163 7.78 -13.40 14.65
N SER A 164 7.76 -13.99 15.85
CA SER A 164 6.53 -14.62 16.38
C SER A 164 5.43 -13.62 16.73
N ASP A 165 5.80 -12.36 16.95
CA ASP A 165 4.93 -11.33 17.49
C ASP A 165 4.50 -10.31 16.42
N LEU A 166 4.86 -10.55 15.16
CA LEU A 166 4.49 -9.69 14.05
C LEU A 166 2.97 -9.68 13.81
N VAL A 167 2.41 -8.47 13.79
CA VAL A 167 1.01 -8.22 13.46
C VAL A 167 0.94 -7.28 12.27
N MET A 168 0.13 -7.65 11.28
CA MET A 168 -0.10 -6.78 10.12
C MET A 168 -0.97 -5.60 10.52
N HIS A 169 -0.53 -4.40 10.16
CA HIS A 169 -1.29 -3.18 10.36
C HIS A 169 -1.53 -2.49 9.02
N LYS A 170 -2.64 -1.75 8.94
CA LYS A 170 -2.93 -0.89 7.80
C LYS A 170 -3.14 0.57 8.21
N ALA A 171 -2.76 1.50 7.36
CA ALA A 171 -3.00 2.93 7.54
C ALA A 171 -3.26 3.61 6.19
N PRO A 172 -4.11 4.66 6.14
CA PRO A 172 -4.33 5.41 4.91
C PRO A 172 -3.07 6.14 4.42
N LEU A 173 -2.17 6.50 5.34
CA LEU A 173 -0.95 7.26 5.08
C LEU A 173 0.25 6.57 5.77
N PRO A 174 1.48 6.75 5.25
CA PRO A 174 2.66 6.10 5.82
C PRO A 174 3.03 6.65 7.21
N THR A 175 2.61 7.88 7.52
CA THR A 175 2.76 8.52 8.84
C THR A 175 1.62 8.16 9.80
N GLY A 176 0.59 7.49 9.30
CA GLY A 176 -0.76 7.60 9.83
C GLY A 176 -1.23 6.42 10.63
N ASP A 177 -2.43 6.60 11.18
CA ASP A 177 -3.10 5.77 12.16
C ASP A 177 -3.15 4.29 11.78
N TRP A 178 -2.25 3.53 12.38
CA TRP A 178 -2.11 2.10 12.15
C TRP A 178 -3.20 1.33 12.88
N TYR A 179 -3.96 0.55 12.12
CA TYR A 179 -4.97 -0.36 12.63
C TYR A 179 -4.44 -1.79 12.53
N ALA A 180 -4.37 -2.49 13.65
CA ALA A 180 -4.04 -3.90 13.66
C ALA A 180 -5.11 -4.70 12.92
N LEU A 181 -4.68 -5.59 12.04
CA LEU A 181 -5.53 -6.59 11.41
C LEU A 181 -5.41 -7.92 12.16
N PRO A 182 -6.47 -8.75 12.24
CA PRO A 182 -6.40 -10.08 12.83
C PRO A 182 -5.51 -11.02 11.99
N SER A 183 -4.20 -10.93 12.19
CA SER A 183 -3.21 -11.63 11.37
C SER A 183 -2.64 -12.89 12.04
N ILE A 184 -2.07 -13.78 11.23
CA ILE A 184 -1.36 -14.97 11.67
C ILE A 184 0.11 -14.85 11.27
N SER A 185 1.01 -14.78 12.25
CA SER A 185 2.46 -14.84 11.99
C SER A 185 2.92 -16.30 11.82
N GLN A 186 3.72 -16.55 10.80
CA GLN A 186 4.32 -17.83 10.50
C GLN A 186 5.84 -17.70 10.35
N VAL A 187 6.57 -17.94 11.44
CA VAL A 187 8.03 -17.74 11.51
C VAL A 187 8.80 -18.61 10.51
N GLY A 188 8.40 -19.87 10.32
CA GLY A 188 9.07 -20.81 9.41
C GLY A 188 9.08 -20.34 7.95
N PRO A 189 7.92 -20.06 7.34
CA PRO A 189 7.85 -19.53 5.97
C PRO A 189 8.07 -18.00 5.90
N GLN A 190 8.37 -17.34 7.02
CA GLN A 190 8.64 -15.90 7.12
C GLN A 190 7.56 -15.03 6.48
N LEU A 191 6.30 -15.28 6.88
CA LEU A 191 5.16 -14.54 6.35
C LEU A 191 4.12 -14.26 7.44
N VAL A 192 3.37 -13.18 7.24
CA VAL A 192 2.20 -12.83 8.03
C VAL A 192 0.98 -12.78 7.12
N THR A 193 -0.08 -13.53 7.45
CA THR A 193 -1.32 -13.54 6.66
C THR A 193 -2.46 -12.80 7.32
N VAL A 194 -3.36 -12.26 6.51
CA VAL A 194 -4.65 -11.70 6.95
C VAL A 194 -5.70 -11.77 5.85
N THR A 195 -6.96 -11.63 6.23
CA THR A 195 -8.10 -11.47 5.33
C THR A 195 -8.71 -10.09 5.56
N ASP A 196 -8.77 -9.24 4.54
CA ASP A 196 -9.26 -7.85 4.66
C ASP A 196 -10.19 -7.44 3.51
N PRO A 197 -11.35 -6.80 3.77
CA PRO A 197 -12.29 -6.37 2.73
C PRO A 197 -11.89 -5.08 1.99
N GLY A 198 -10.75 -4.47 2.33
CA GLY A 198 -10.32 -3.20 1.76
C GLY A 198 -11.08 -1.97 2.31
N PRO A 199 -10.80 -0.75 1.81
CA PRO A 199 -9.70 -0.46 0.89
C PRO A 199 -8.35 -0.76 1.54
N TRP A 200 -7.44 -1.22 0.72
CA TRP A 200 -6.08 -1.55 1.11
C TRP A 200 -5.26 -0.30 0.83
N ASP A 201 -4.60 0.25 1.84
CA ASP A 201 -3.82 1.48 1.73
C ASP A 201 -2.34 1.12 1.96
N HIS A 202 -1.70 1.67 2.98
CA HIS A 202 -0.38 1.25 3.43
C HIS A 202 -0.50 0.03 4.35
N LEU A 203 0.40 -0.94 4.18
CA LEU A 203 0.51 -2.17 4.96
C LEU A 203 1.92 -2.30 5.52
N THR A 204 2.07 -2.64 6.79
CA THR A 204 3.36 -3.01 7.38
C THR A 204 3.17 -3.95 8.58
N LEU A 205 4.27 -4.43 9.17
CA LEU A 205 4.28 -5.30 10.34
C LEU A 205 4.92 -4.60 11.55
N PHE A 206 4.28 -4.70 12.71
CA PHE A 206 4.82 -4.26 13.99
C PHE A 206 4.93 -5.44 14.97
N SER A 207 5.85 -5.36 15.94
CA SER A 207 6.18 -6.43 16.90
C SER A 207 5.16 -6.65 18.02
N GLN A 208 3.96 -6.07 17.91
CA GLN A 208 2.89 -6.17 18.89
C GLN A 208 1.60 -5.64 18.25
N VAL A 209 0.46 -5.94 18.86
CA VAL A 209 -0.77 -5.22 18.55
C VAL A 209 -0.58 -3.79 19.01
N ILE A 210 -0.21 -2.90 18.09
CA ILE A 210 -0.28 -1.47 18.33
C ILE A 210 -1.76 -1.14 18.19
N ASN A 211 -2.49 -1.33 19.30
CA ASN A 211 -3.76 -0.68 19.48
C ASN A 211 -3.42 0.80 19.66
N VAL A 212 -3.24 1.52 18.55
CA VAL A 212 -3.70 2.89 18.50
C VAL A 212 -5.22 2.78 18.56
N SER A 213 -5.75 2.38 19.71
CA SER A 213 -7.09 2.74 20.10
C SER A 213 -7.06 4.26 20.12
N VAL A 214 -7.34 4.86 18.97
CA VAL A 214 -7.67 6.29 18.90
C VAL A 214 -8.92 6.37 19.75
N THR A 215 -8.74 6.74 21.02
CA THR A 215 -9.75 6.58 22.07
C THR A 215 -10.97 7.47 21.81
N GLU A 216 -10.89 8.36 20.84
CA GLU A 216 -11.97 9.20 20.39
C GLU A 216 -12.05 9.22 18.86
N TYR A 217 -12.85 8.31 18.32
CA TYR A 217 -13.46 8.52 17.01
C TYR A 217 -14.75 9.27 17.21
N ALA A 218 -14.92 10.38 16.49
CA ALA A 218 -16.25 10.76 16.07
C ALA A 218 -16.45 10.10 14.70
N SER A 219 -17.29 9.06 14.66
CA SER A 219 -17.66 8.37 13.42
C SER A 219 -19.10 8.72 13.06
N ALA A 220 -19.31 9.03 11.78
CA ALA A 220 -20.62 8.95 11.16
C ALA A 220 -20.61 7.76 10.19
N SER A 221 -21.77 7.34 9.69
CA SER A 221 -21.88 6.20 8.76
C SER A 221 -21.02 6.32 7.50
N SER A 222 -20.53 7.53 7.18
CA SER A 222 -19.84 7.85 5.94
C SER A 222 -18.42 8.38 6.12
N PHE A 223 -18.01 8.79 7.32
CA PHE A 223 -16.67 9.34 7.55
C PHE A 223 -16.15 9.07 8.96
N THR A 224 -14.83 8.99 9.06
CA THR A 224 -14.06 8.89 10.29
C THR A 224 -13.18 10.14 10.42
N VAL A 225 -13.18 10.76 11.59
CA VAL A 225 -12.32 11.91 11.94
C VAL A 225 -11.52 11.57 13.19
N PHE A 226 -10.20 11.77 13.13
CA PHE A 226 -9.28 11.39 14.21
C PHE A 226 -7.92 12.09 14.07
N PRO A 227 -7.13 12.14 15.14
CA PRO A 227 -7.64 12.15 16.51
C PRO A 227 -8.59 13.34 16.72
N THR A 228 -9.59 13.21 17.60
CA THR A 228 -10.42 14.38 17.99
C THR A 228 -9.76 15.23 19.07
N ALA A 229 -8.62 14.81 19.62
CA ALA A 229 -7.78 15.61 20.51
C ALA A 229 -6.31 15.55 20.04
N THR A 230 -5.71 16.67 19.69
CA THR A 230 -4.40 16.71 19.00
C THR A 230 -3.68 18.04 19.19
N LEU A 231 -2.37 18.06 19.02
CA LEU A 231 -1.60 19.30 18.93
C LEU A 231 -1.71 19.88 17.52
N ASP A 232 -1.44 19.07 16.50
CA ASP A 232 -1.04 19.61 15.21
C ASP A 232 -1.84 19.06 14.03
N GLN A 233 -2.43 17.86 14.08
CA GLN A 233 -3.03 17.28 12.87
C GLN A 233 -4.30 16.49 13.16
N VAL A 234 -5.28 16.63 12.27
CA VAL A 234 -6.51 15.82 12.20
C VAL A 234 -6.62 15.19 10.83
N HIS A 235 -6.78 13.88 10.82
CA HIS A 235 -7.06 13.06 9.67
C HIS A 235 -8.57 12.90 9.47
N VAL A 236 -8.98 13.01 8.22
CA VAL A 236 -10.36 12.81 7.81
C VAL A 236 -10.38 11.74 6.73
N ARG A 237 -11.25 10.74 6.86
CA ARG A 237 -11.37 9.63 5.92
C ARG A 237 -12.83 9.33 5.57
N SER A 238 -13.13 9.11 4.29
CA SER A 238 -14.41 8.58 3.83
C SER A 238 -14.50 7.07 4.00
N ILE A 239 -15.66 6.57 4.42
CA ILE A 239 -15.95 5.13 4.53
C ILE A 239 -16.76 4.68 3.30
N GLY A 240 -16.36 3.56 2.70
CA GLY A 240 -17.04 2.98 1.54
C GLY A 240 -16.97 3.87 0.30
N ASN A 241 -18.13 4.21 -0.27
CA ASN A 241 -18.24 5.06 -1.47
C ASN A 241 -18.53 6.53 -1.14
N ALA A 242 -18.44 6.93 0.14
CA ALA A 242 -18.64 8.33 0.50
C ALA A 242 -17.58 9.22 -0.15
N THR A 243 -17.97 10.42 -0.56
CA THR A 243 -17.07 11.40 -1.15
C THR A 243 -17.04 12.64 -0.28
N ILE A 244 -15.85 13.21 -0.07
CA ILE A 244 -15.70 14.47 0.67
C ILE A 244 -15.78 15.59 -0.37
N THR A 245 -16.94 16.25 -0.42
CA THR A 245 -17.18 17.36 -1.37
C THR A 245 -16.87 18.72 -0.76
N LYS A 246 -16.86 18.79 0.58
CA LYS A 246 -16.63 20.01 1.33
C LYS A 246 -16.20 19.71 2.76
N TRP A 247 -15.27 20.51 3.27
CA TRP A 247 -14.94 20.53 4.69
C TRP A 247 -14.79 21.97 5.17
N GLU A 248 -15.16 22.22 6.42
CA GLU A 248 -15.09 23.53 7.05
C GLU A 248 -14.70 23.36 8.51
N LEU A 249 -13.75 24.15 8.99
CA LEU A 249 -13.29 24.17 10.36
C LEU A 249 -13.78 25.44 11.05
N PHE A 250 -14.44 25.29 12.19
CA PHE A 250 -14.99 26.40 12.98
C PHE A 250 -14.35 26.47 14.35
N SER A 251 -14.27 27.67 14.91
CA SER A 251 -13.95 27.88 16.32
C SER A 251 -15.09 27.44 17.24
N ALA A 252 -14.82 27.33 18.55
CA ALA A 252 -15.85 27.10 19.56
C ALA A 252 -16.98 28.16 19.57
N THR A 253 -16.72 29.37 19.08
CA THR A 253 -17.72 30.45 18.98
C THR A 253 -18.53 30.39 17.69
N GLY A 254 -18.23 29.45 16.79
CA GLY A 254 -18.90 29.27 15.50
C GLY A 254 -18.34 30.15 14.38
N ALA A 255 -17.20 30.82 14.59
CA ALA A 255 -16.52 31.54 13.51
C ALA A 255 -15.87 30.53 12.57
N LEU A 256 -16.04 30.71 11.26
CA LEU A 256 -15.33 29.91 10.26
C LEU A 256 -13.84 30.27 10.30
N LEU A 257 -12.99 29.27 10.49
CA LEU A 257 -11.54 29.42 10.52
C LEU A 257 -10.91 29.06 9.18
N ASP A 258 -11.35 27.94 8.58
CA ASP A 258 -10.88 27.47 7.28
C ASP A 258 -11.91 26.54 6.62
N GLY A 259 -11.71 26.23 5.34
CA GLY A 259 -12.50 25.23 4.65
C GLY A 259 -12.20 25.17 3.16
N SER A 260 -12.52 24.03 2.56
CA SER A 260 -12.49 23.85 1.11
C SER A 260 -13.84 23.44 0.57
N ASN A 261 -14.18 24.01 -0.59
CA ASN A 261 -15.39 23.69 -1.37
C ASN A 261 -15.07 22.85 -2.62
N SER A 262 -13.83 22.37 -2.79
CA SER A 262 -13.49 21.47 -3.88
C SER A 262 -13.78 20.03 -3.49
N GLN A 263 -14.33 19.25 -4.43
CA GLN A 263 -14.26 17.80 -4.32
C GLN A 263 -12.81 17.41 -4.09
N LEU A 264 -12.54 16.81 -2.93
CA LEU A 264 -11.26 16.15 -2.72
C LEU A 264 -11.32 14.86 -3.53
N SER A 265 -10.43 14.71 -4.50
CA SER A 265 -10.25 13.47 -5.26
C SER A 265 -9.79 12.32 -4.37
N GLU A 266 -9.29 12.64 -3.18
CA GLU A 266 -8.72 11.71 -2.22
C GLU A 266 -9.76 11.26 -1.20
N ARG A 267 -9.75 9.96 -0.87
CA ARG A 267 -10.60 9.35 0.17
C ARG A 267 -10.18 9.72 1.59
N SER A 268 -9.04 10.38 1.74
CA SER A 268 -8.53 10.87 3.01
C SER A 268 -7.72 12.13 2.82
N PHE A 269 -7.69 12.99 3.83
CA PHE A 269 -6.81 14.15 3.87
C PHE A 269 -6.41 14.48 5.31
N ILE A 270 -5.37 15.30 5.46
CA ILE A 270 -4.92 15.85 6.74
C ILE A 270 -5.30 17.34 6.80
N ILE A 271 -5.83 17.74 7.95
CA ILE A 271 -5.96 19.14 8.35
C ILE A 271 -4.82 19.42 9.32
N ASP A 272 -3.88 20.26 8.90
CA ASP A 272 -2.88 20.83 9.80
C ASP A 272 -3.56 21.86 10.70
N LEU A 273 -3.53 21.63 12.00
CA LEU A 273 -4.05 22.48 13.04
C LEU A 273 -2.99 23.39 13.66
N SER A 274 -1.71 23.33 13.27
CA SER A 274 -0.59 24.04 13.92
C SER A 274 -0.82 25.54 14.07
N ASP A 275 -1.44 26.18 13.07
CA ASP A 275 -1.69 27.64 13.05
C ASP A 275 -3.00 28.09 13.76
N TYR A 276 -3.80 27.15 14.27
CA TYR A 276 -5.10 27.45 14.87
C TYR A 276 -5.01 27.66 16.39
N PRO A 277 -5.97 28.35 17.04
CA PRO A 277 -5.97 28.50 18.49
C PRO A 277 -6.20 27.17 19.22
N THR A 278 -5.49 26.95 20.33
CA THR A 278 -5.79 25.88 21.29
C THR A 278 -7.24 25.98 21.80
N GLY A 279 -7.90 24.84 21.99
CA GLY A 279 -9.27 24.76 22.48
C GLY A 279 -10.19 23.95 21.58
N ALA A 280 -11.49 24.05 21.82
CA ALA A 280 -12.49 23.31 21.07
C ALA A 280 -12.67 23.88 19.66
N LEU A 281 -12.64 22.99 18.67
CA LEU A 281 -12.94 23.29 17.27
C LEU A 281 -14.10 22.40 16.81
N VAL A 282 -14.76 22.79 15.71
CA VAL A 282 -15.80 22.00 15.07
C VAL A 282 -15.43 21.81 13.62
N LEU A 283 -15.16 20.57 13.23
CA LEU A 283 -15.03 20.19 11.82
C LEU A 283 -16.41 19.84 11.28
N ARG A 284 -16.78 20.41 10.14
CA ARG A 284 -17.99 20.11 9.41
C ARG A 284 -17.65 19.50 8.05
N LEU A 285 -18.23 18.35 7.75
CA LEU A 285 -18.06 17.65 6.47
C LEU A 285 -19.37 17.63 5.70
N ASN A 286 -19.31 17.91 4.40
CA ASN A 286 -20.44 17.93 3.48
C ASN A 286 -21.66 18.65 4.06
N GLU A 287 -21.41 19.79 4.73
CA GLU A 287 -22.39 20.72 5.35
C GLU A 287 -23.23 20.18 6.52
N THR A 288 -23.30 18.86 6.69
CA THR A 288 -24.28 18.20 7.57
C THR A 288 -23.64 17.53 8.76
N LEU A 289 -22.48 16.89 8.56
CA LEU A 289 -21.82 16.12 9.60
C LEU A 289 -20.87 17.01 10.39
N ARG A 290 -20.95 16.92 11.71
CA ARG A 290 -20.16 17.75 12.63
C ARG A 290 -19.37 16.88 13.58
N TYR A 291 -18.10 17.19 13.71
CA TYR A 291 -17.13 16.51 14.55
C TYR A 291 -16.55 17.54 15.50
N ARG A 292 -16.56 17.24 16.80
CA ARG A 292 -15.90 18.08 17.78
C ARG A 292 -14.43 17.69 17.83
N LEU A 293 -13.57 18.68 17.79
CA LEU A 293 -12.13 18.52 17.94
C LEU A 293 -11.67 19.33 19.17
N LEU A 294 -10.54 18.95 19.73
CA LEU A 294 -9.85 19.62 20.81
C LEU A 294 -8.40 19.81 20.38
N LYS A 295 -8.02 21.04 20.02
CA LYS A 295 -6.61 21.40 19.88
C LYS A 295 -6.02 21.56 21.28
N LEU A 296 -4.94 20.84 21.57
CA LEU A 296 -4.23 20.84 22.85
C LEU A 296 -3.27 22.03 23.00
#